data_AF-A0A2W1BGU8-F1
#
_entry.id   AF-A0A2W1BGU8-F1
#
_cell.length_a   1.000
_cell.length_b   1.000
_cell.length_c   1.000
_cell.angle_alpha   90.00
_cell.angle_beta   90.00
_cell.angle_gamma   90.00
#
_symmetry.space_group_name_H-M   'P 1'
#
loop_
_entity.id
_entity.type
_entity.pdbx_description
1 polymer ?
#
loop_
_entity_poly.entity_id
_entity_poly.type
_entity_poly.pdbx_seq_one_letter_code
_entity_poly.pdbx_strand_id
1 'polypeptide(L)'
;MLSKLDESVGKVVESLQKNGLLENSIILFSSDNGGAAAGFNNNAASNYPLKGVKNTLWEGGVRGAGLLWSPLLKQPSRVANQTFHLVDWLPTLIRAAGGDVSVLKNVDGLDLWEALSKDLPSHRNIIVHNIDDIYGSAAITINNWKLHKGTNYNGSWDFWYGPSGREGTYDFDLLNKSYAAEAINKISKMPSQQKITSIRDAATIRCNESIPITECKPLQAPCLFDIIEDPCERRNLANEKPEIVQSLLTELSRVNATAVPPNNKPMNPAADPKFWGRVYTNFADFERKS
;
A
#
# COMPACT_ATOMS: atom_id res chain seq x y z
N MET A 1 -6.82 -4.64 18.64
CA MET A 1 -5.46 -4.43 18.08
C MET A 1 -5.32 -3.03 17.49
N LEU A 2 -6.14 -2.63 16.51
CA LEU A 2 -5.99 -1.34 15.83
C LEU A 2 -6.05 -0.11 16.77
N SER A 3 -6.98 -0.09 17.73
CA SER A 3 -7.06 0.99 18.73
C SER A 3 -5.80 1.14 19.58
N LYS A 4 -5.09 0.04 19.87
CA LYS A 4 -3.83 0.06 20.62
C LYS A 4 -2.64 0.48 19.75
N LEU A 5 -2.67 0.14 18.45
CA LEU A 5 -1.71 0.68 17.49
C LEU A 5 -1.85 2.20 17.38
N ASP A 6 -3.07 2.69 17.20
CA ASP A 6 -3.38 4.13 17.13
C ASP A 6 -2.91 4.89 18.39
N GLU A 7 -3.25 4.38 19.59
CA GLU A 7 -2.76 4.93 20.86
C GLU A 7 -1.22 4.97 20.93
N SER A 8 -0.56 3.90 20.47
CA SER A 8 0.91 3.78 20.50
C SER A 8 1.58 4.76 19.52
N VAL A 9 1.03 4.91 18.32
CA VAL A 9 1.47 5.94 17.36
C VAL A 9 1.33 7.33 17.99
N GLY A 10 0.19 7.60 18.65
CA GLY A 10 -0.01 8.86 19.36
C GLY A 10 1.06 9.14 20.42
N LYS A 11 1.46 8.15 21.21
CA LYS A 11 2.55 8.29 22.21
C LYS A 11 3.91 8.58 21.57
N VAL A 12 4.19 8.03 20.39
CA VAL A 12 5.42 8.36 19.64
C VAL A 12 5.40 9.83 19.21
N VAL A 13 4.28 10.31 18.63
CA VAL A 13 4.13 11.73 18.23
C VAL A 13 4.26 12.66 19.43
N GLU A 14 3.65 12.30 20.56
CA GLU A 14 3.76 13.07 21.81
C GLU A 14 5.21 13.11 22.33
N SER A 15 5.94 12.00 22.25
CA SER A 15 7.36 11.95 22.63
C SER A 15 8.21 12.85 21.74
N LEU A 16 8.00 12.83 20.42
CA LEU A 16 8.68 13.75 19.50
C LEU A 16 8.41 15.21 19.85
N GLN A 17 7.17 15.55 20.21
CA GLN A 17 6.79 16.89 20.64
C GLN A 17 7.47 17.29 21.95
N LYS A 18 7.43 16.44 22.98
CA LYS A 18 8.03 16.71 24.30
C LYS A 18 9.54 16.93 24.23
N ASN A 19 10.20 16.32 23.25
CA ASN A 19 11.63 16.46 23.01
C ASN A 19 11.99 17.55 21.98
N GLY A 20 11.01 18.34 21.48
CA GLY A 20 11.26 19.41 20.51
C GLY A 20 11.76 18.92 19.14
N LEU A 21 11.43 17.68 18.78
CA LEU A 21 11.83 17.05 17.51
C LEU A 21 10.72 17.10 16.46
N LEU A 22 9.48 17.35 16.87
CA LEU A 22 8.30 17.20 16.02
C LEU A 22 8.29 18.21 14.86
N GLU A 23 8.79 19.43 15.08
CA GLU A 23 8.85 20.53 14.12
C GLU A 23 9.70 20.23 12.88
N ASN A 24 10.66 19.31 13.02
CA ASN A 24 11.55 18.87 11.94
C ASN A 24 11.48 17.34 11.75
N SER A 25 10.29 16.76 11.93
CA SER A 25 10.05 15.34 11.73
C SER A 25 9.25 15.06 10.46
N ILE A 26 9.53 13.91 9.84
CA ILE A 26 8.68 13.29 8.83
C ILE A 26 8.10 12.01 9.45
N ILE A 27 6.78 11.93 9.52
CA ILE A 27 6.05 10.78 10.04
C ILE A 27 5.34 10.12 8.87
N LEU A 28 5.79 8.92 8.54
CA LEU A 28 5.18 8.06 7.52
C LEU A 28 4.46 6.91 8.22
N PHE A 29 3.17 6.75 7.93
CA PHE A 29 2.41 5.56 8.25
C PHE A 29 2.04 4.85 6.94
N SER A 30 2.33 3.56 6.85
CA SER A 30 2.02 2.74 5.66
C SER A 30 1.65 1.33 6.09
N SER A 31 0.70 0.71 5.40
CA SER A 31 0.53 -0.74 5.42
C SER A 31 1.59 -1.41 4.53
N ASP A 32 1.92 -2.67 4.81
CA ASP A 32 2.82 -3.50 4.00
C ASP A 32 2.06 -4.23 2.87
N ASN A 33 0.80 -4.59 3.13
CA ASN A 33 -0.11 -5.23 2.19
C ASN A 33 -1.58 -4.86 2.50
N GLY A 34 -2.49 -5.29 1.64
CA GLY A 34 -3.92 -5.31 1.92
C GLY A 34 -4.28 -6.16 3.15
N GLY A 35 -5.43 -5.90 3.75
CA GLY A 35 -5.95 -6.63 4.90
C GLY A 35 -6.26 -8.10 4.56
N ALA A 36 -6.04 -8.97 5.53
CA ALA A 36 -6.47 -10.37 5.50
C ALA A 36 -7.96 -10.45 5.90
N ALA A 37 -8.85 -10.13 4.95
CA ALA A 37 -10.29 -10.06 5.21
C ALA A 37 -10.96 -11.44 5.21
N ALA A 38 -12.20 -11.49 5.72
CA ALA A 38 -13.07 -12.67 5.69
C ALA A 38 -12.43 -13.98 6.19
N GLY A 39 -11.64 -13.90 7.26
CA GLY A 39 -11.01 -15.08 7.89
C GLY A 39 -9.70 -15.53 7.25
N PHE A 40 -9.20 -14.86 6.20
CA PHE A 40 -7.88 -15.13 5.65
C PHE A 40 -6.83 -15.03 6.77
N ASN A 41 -5.99 -16.06 6.93
CA ASN A 41 -5.03 -16.16 8.03
C ASN A 41 -5.62 -15.91 9.44
N ASN A 42 -6.87 -16.33 9.68
CA ASN A 42 -7.59 -16.14 10.95
C ASN A 42 -7.71 -14.67 11.37
N ASN A 43 -7.99 -13.78 10.42
CA ASN A 43 -8.04 -12.34 10.64
C ASN A 43 -9.40 -11.74 10.21
N ALA A 44 -9.70 -10.53 10.70
CA ALA A 44 -10.94 -9.80 10.50
C ALA A 44 -10.70 -8.38 9.94
N ALA A 45 -9.62 -8.20 9.17
CA ALA A 45 -9.35 -6.94 8.49
C ALA A 45 -10.41 -6.65 7.41
N SER A 46 -10.48 -5.42 6.92
CA SER A 46 -11.38 -5.05 5.83
C SER A 46 -10.65 -4.23 4.78
N ASN A 47 -10.83 -4.63 3.52
CA ASN A 47 -10.43 -3.86 2.34
C ASN A 47 -11.64 -3.24 1.64
N TYR A 48 -12.85 -3.45 2.17
CA TYR A 48 -14.07 -3.01 1.52
C TYR A 48 -14.04 -1.48 1.33
N PRO A 49 -14.33 -0.97 0.12
CA PRO A 49 -15.04 -1.68 -0.95
C PRO A 49 -14.14 -2.18 -2.10
N LEU A 50 -12.83 -2.30 -1.87
CA LEU A 50 -11.89 -2.83 -2.86
C LEU A 50 -12.04 -4.36 -2.98
N LYS A 51 -11.72 -4.88 -4.17
CA LYS A 51 -11.75 -6.31 -4.46
C LYS A 51 -10.51 -7.00 -3.90
N GLY A 52 -10.67 -8.22 -3.40
CA GLY A 52 -9.56 -9.08 -2.96
C GLY A 52 -9.02 -8.80 -1.55
N VAL A 53 -8.03 -9.60 -1.18
CA VAL A 53 -7.41 -9.60 0.15
C VAL A 53 -5.88 -9.69 0.07
N LYS A 54 -5.21 -9.69 1.22
CA LYS A 54 -3.79 -10.05 1.34
C LYS A 54 -3.43 -11.22 0.41
N ASN A 55 -2.30 -11.10 -0.29
CA ASN A 55 -1.79 -12.10 -1.23
C ASN A 55 -2.62 -12.29 -2.51
N THR A 56 -3.42 -11.29 -2.87
CA THR A 56 -4.01 -11.16 -4.21
C THR A 56 -3.51 -9.88 -4.87
N LEU A 57 -3.53 -9.80 -6.19
CA LEU A 57 -3.08 -8.61 -6.95
C LEU A 57 -4.23 -7.63 -7.27
N TRP A 58 -5.43 -7.89 -6.75
CA TRP A 58 -6.55 -6.94 -6.74
C TRP A 58 -6.23 -5.72 -5.88
N GLU A 59 -6.96 -4.61 -6.08
CA GLU A 59 -6.75 -3.37 -5.34
C GLU A 59 -6.80 -3.57 -3.82
N GLY A 60 -7.67 -4.45 -3.32
CA GLY A 60 -7.75 -4.79 -1.89
C GLY A 60 -6.54 -5.55 -1.34
N GLY A 61 -5.70 -6.12 -2.20
CA GLY A 61 -4.43 -6.75 -1.83
C GLY A 61 -3.21 -5.83 -1.91
N VAL A 62 -3.23 -4.86 -2.84
CA VAL A 62 -2.05 -4.03 -3.17
C VAL A 62 -2.19 -2.54 -2.83
N ARG A 63 -3.41 -2.01 -2.73
CA ARG A 63 -3.68 -0.60 -2.38
C ARG A 63 -3.77 -0.45 -0.85
N GLY A 64 -2.62 -0.16 -0.23
CA GLY A 64 -2.49 0.02 1.20
C GLY A 64 -2.96 1.38 1.73
N ALA A 65 -3.27 1.45 3.03
CA ALA A 65 -3.44 2.70 3.74
C ALA A 65 -2.08 3.42 3.89
N GLY A 66 -2.05 4.72 3.61
CA GLY A 66 -0.84 5.54 3.72
C GLY A 66 -1.14 6.95 4.24
N LEU A 67 -0.24 7.50 5.04
CA LEU A 67 -0.27 8.87 5.55
C LEU A 67 1.15 9.41 5.64
N LEU A 68 1.36 10.59 5.08
CA LEU A 68 2.58 11.39 5.28
C LEU A 68 2.22 12.65 6.05
N TRP A 69 2.83 12.81 7.22
CA TRP A 69 2.70 14.01 8.04
C TRP A 69 4.08 14.63 8.26
N SER A 70 4.20 15.93 8.02
CA SER A 70 5.39 16.70 8.40
C SER A 70 5.08 18.19 8.39
N PRO A 71 5.62 19.00 9.32
CA PRO A 71 5.57 20.45 9.26
C PRO A 71 6.34 21.03 8.06
N LEU A 72 7.18 20.23 7.41
CA LEU A 72 8.03 20.60 6.28
C LEU A 72 7.32 20.54 4.93
N LEU A 73 6.15 19.89 4.85
CA LEU A 73 5.33 19.85 3.63
C LEU A 73 4.86 21.26 3.27
N LYS A 74 4.98 21.64 1.99
CA LYS A 74 4.54 22.96 1.51
C LYS A 74 3.03 23.05 1.35
N GLN A 75 2.37 21.95 0.99
CA GLN A 75 0.92 21.85 0.81
C GLN A 75 0.33 20.74 1.71
N PRO A 76 0.27 20.93 3.04
CA PRO A 76 -0.23 19.91 3.95
C PRO A 76 -1.78 19.79 3.90
N SER A 77 -2.32 18.83 4.66
CA SER A 77 -3.77 18.70 4.90
C SER A 77 -4.58 18.49 3.62
N ARG A 78 -4.25 17.44 2.86
CA ARG A 78 -4.95 17.06 1.63
C ARG A 78 -4.90 15.56 1.40
N VAL A 79 -5.70 15.08 0.45
CA VAL A 79 -5.51 13.76 -0.15
C VAL A 79 -4.48 13.91 -1.27
N ALA A 80 -3.43 13.09 -1.23
CA ALA A 80 -2.45 13.01 -2.30
C ALA A 80 -2.94 12.02 -3.37
N ASN A 81 -3.17 12.50 -4.59
CA ASN A 81 -3.62 11.68 -5.73
C ASN A 81 -2.46 11.27 -6.66
N GLN A 82 -1.24 11.64 -6.30
CA GLN A 82 -0.02 11.23 -6.98
C GLN A 82 0.12 9.70 -6.94
N THR A 83 0.34 9.07 -8.10
CA THR A 83 0.73 7.65 -8.16
C THR A 83 2.03 7.45 -7.38
N PHE A 84 2.00 6.55 -6.41
CA PHE A 84 3.10 6.26 -5.49
C PHE A 84 3.12 4.77 -5.18
N HIS A 85 4.32 4.18 -5.12
CA HIS A 85 4.52 2.77 -4.76
C HIS A 85 5.48 2.65 -3.56
N LEU A 86 5.39 1.58 -2.78
CA LEU A 86 6.19 1.39 -1.56
C LEU A 86 7.71 1.59 -1.79
N VAL A 87 8.21 1.16 -2.96
CA VAL A 87 9.63 1.27 -3.34
C VAL A 87 10.11 2.71 -3.53
N ASP A 88 9.20 3.67 -3.71
CA ASP A 88 9.52 5.09 -3.83
C ASP A 88 9.98 5.73 -2.52
N TRP A 89 9.66 5.11 -1.38
CA TRP A 89 10.03 5.68 -0.09
C TRP A 89 11.55 5.80 0.08
N LEU A 90 12.34 4.86 -0.45
CA LEU A 90 13.80 4.93 -0.34
C LEU A 90 14.38 6.21 -0.97
N PRO A 91 14.24 6.47 -2.29
CA PRO A 91 14.74 7.71 -2.89
C PRO A 91 14.04 8.97 -2.36
N THR A 92 12.73 8.89 -2.09
CA THR A 92 11.95 10.03 -1.58
C THR A 92 12.44 10.49 -0.21
N LEU A 93 12.71 9.56 0.72
CA LEU A 93 13.19 9.89 2.06
C LEU A 93 14.66 10.34 2.05
N ILE A 94 15.51 9.79 1.16
CA ILE A 94 16.86 10.31 0.96
C ILE A 94 16.81 11.78 0.53
N ARG A 95 15.98 12.11 -0.47
CA ARG A 95 15.79 13.50 -0.89
C ARG A 95 15.28 14.38 0.25
N ALA A 96 14.26 13.92 0.97
CA ALA A 96 13.66 14.66 2.07
C ALA A 96 14.65 14.94 3.21
N ALA A 97 15.60 14.03 3.44
CA ALA A 97 16.69 14.20 4.40
C ALA A 97 17.85 15.07 3.89
N GLY A 98 17.76 15.63 2.67
CA GLY A 98 18.81 16.44 2.04
C GLY A 98 19.95 15.61 1.44
N GLY A 99 19.77 14.30 1.29
CA GLY A 99 20.74 13.40 0.68
C GLY A 99 20.72 13.42 -0.85
N ASP A 100 21.81 12.94 -1.44
CA ASP A 100 21.93 12.77 -2.88
C ASP A 100 21.29 11.45 -3.33
N VAL A 101 20.22 11.53 -4.12
CA VAL A 101 19.51 10.36 -4.66
C VAL A 101 20.33 9.65 -5.75
N SER A 102 21.30 10.34 -6.37
CA SER A 102 22.12 9.79 -7.46
C SER A 102 23.02 8.61 -7.04
N VAL A 103 23.20 8.43 -5.72
CA VAL A 103 23.95 7.30 -5.15
C VAL A 103 23.20 5.97 -5.30
N LEU A 104 21.87 6.01 -5.44
CA LEU A 104 21.07 4.82 -5.67
C LEU A 104 21.26 4.36 -7.12
N LYS A 105 21.64 3.09 -7.28
CA LYS A 105 21.79 2.44 -8.57
C LYS A 105 20.89 1.23 -8.63
N ASN A 106 20.26 1.02 -9.78
CA ASN A 106 19.43 -0.16 -10.06
C ASN A 106 18.29 -0.36 -9.02
N VAL A 107 17.59 0.72 -8.68
CA VAL A 107 16.39 0.69 -7.83
C VAL A 107 15.16 1.02 -8.66
N ASP A 108 14.02 0.40 -8.33
CA ASP A 108 12.74 0.67 -9.01
C ASP A 108 12.03 1.93 -8.48
N GLY A 109 12.47 2.43 -7.33
CA GLY A 109 11.93 3.62 -6.67
C GLY A 109 12.27 4.92 -7.40
N LEU A 110 11.35 5.87 -7.34
CA LEU A 110 11.50 7.22 -7.86
C LEU A 110 11.40 8.25 -6.71
N ASP A 111 12.18 9.32 -6.81
CA ASP A 111 12.10 10.45 -5.86
C ASP A 111 10.84 11.27 -6.14
N LEU A 112 9.87 11.18 -5.23
CA LEU A 112 8.58 11.86 -5.32
C LEU A 112 8.41 12.92 -4.22
N TRP A 113 9.49 13.34 -3.54
CA TRP A 113 9.37 14.28 -2.42
C TRP A 113 8.72 15.61 -2.84
N GLU A 114 9.15 16.17 -3.96
CA GLU A 114 8.61 17.43 -4.47
C GLU A 114 7.15 17.29 -4.89
N ALA A 115 6.77 16.16 -5.50
CA ALA A 115 5.39 15.86 -5.85
C ALA A 115 4.49 15.81 -4.60
N LEU A 116 4.92 15.12 -3.55
CA LEU A 116 4.19 15.02 -2.29
C LEU A 116 4.20 16.32 -1.48
N SER A 117 5.29 17.06 -1.46
CA SER A 117 5.45 18.27 -0.64
C SER A 117 4.72 19.48 -1.24
N LYS A 118 4.81 19.66 -2.56
CA LYS A 118 4.27 20.84 -3.27
C LYS A 118 2.96 20.58 -4.02
N ASP A 119 2.44 19.36 -3.96
CA ASP A 119 1.26 18.93 -4.71
C ASP A 119 1.44 19.00 -6.23
N LEU A 120 2.60 18.55 -6.71
CA LEU A 120 2.88 18.44 -8.15
C LEU A 120 2.47 17.07 -8.67
N PRO A 121 2.26 16.90 -9.99
CA PRO A 121 2.02 15.60 -10.58
C PRO A 121 3.15 14.60 -10.30
N SER A 122 2.81 13.33 -10.11
CA SER A 122 3.79 12.26 -10.05
C SER A 122 4.39 12.00 -11.43
N HIS A 123 5.70 11.79 -11.50
CA HIS A 123 6.33 11.22 -12.69
C HIS A 123 6.33 9.69 -12.69
N ARG A 124 5.80 9.04 -11.65
CA ARG A 124 5.54 7.59 -11.66
C ARG A 124 4.27 7.32 -12.45
N ASN A 125 4.40 6.58 -13.54
CA ASN A 125 3.28 6.16 -14.36
C ASN A 125 3.15 4.63 -14.49
N ILE A 126 4.16 3.86 -14.09
CA ILE A 126 4.16 2.39 -14.16
C ILE A 126 4.35 1.81 -12.76
N ILE A 127 3.53 0.81 -12.42
CA ILE A 127 3.68 -0.06 -11.25
C ILE A 127 3.53 -1.49 -11.74
N VAL A 128 4.59 -2.29 -11.60
CA VAL A 128 4.50 -3.75 -11.71
C VAL A 128 4.21 -4.27 -10.32
N HIS A 129 3.01 -4.82 -10.12
CA HIS A 129 2.59 -5.29 -8.79
C HIS A 129 3.33 -6.56 -8.41
N ASN A 130 3.34 -7.54 -9.31
CA ASN A 130 4.16 -8.74 -9.22
C ASN A 130 4.13 -9.52 -10.54
N ILE A 131 5.09 -10.42 -10.73
CA ILE A 131 5.06 -11.53 -11.70
C ILE A 131 5.45 -12.78 -10.94
N ASP A 132 4.51 -13.68 -10.73
CA ASP A 132 4.69 -14.89 -9.94
C ASP A 132 4.49 -16.14 -10.82
N ASP A 133 5.59 -16.79 -11.17
CA ASP A 133 5.57 -18.01 -11.98
C ASP A 133 5.06 -19.24 -11.20
N ILE A 134 5.02 -19.19 -9.87
CA ILE A 134 4.56 -20.29 -9.01
C ILE A 134 3.03 -20.32 -8.97
N TYR A 135 2.41 -19.16 -8.71
CA TYR A 135 0.94 -19.04 -8.76
C TYR A 135 0.41 -18.74 -10.15
N GLY A 136 1.28 -18.37 -11.09
CA GLY A 136 0.90 -17.97 -12.45
C GLY A 136 0.15 -16.64 -12.49
N SER A 137 0.39 -15.75 -11.51
CA SER A 137 -0.31 -14.48 -11.37
C SER A 137 0.61 -13.29 -11.69
N ALA A 138 0.07 -12.28 -12.36
CA ALA A 138 0.78 -11.06 -12.66
C ALA A 138 -0.18 -9.88 -12.80
N ALA A 139 0.27 -8.69 -12.40
CA ALA A 139 -0.49 -7.47 -12.60
C ALA A 139 0.43 -6.26 -12.82
N ILE A 140 -0.03 -5.33 -13.64
CA ILE A 140 0.66 -4.08 -13.94
C ILE A 140 -0.37 -2.95 -14.04
N THR A 141 -0.02 -1.79 -13.49
CA THR A 141 -0.76 -0.55 -13.66
C THR A 141 0.09 0.43 -14.47
N ILE A 142 -0.49 0.98 -15.54
CA ILE A 142 0.08 2.08 -16.32
C ILE A 142 -0.92 3.21 -16.38
N ASN A 143 -0.58 4.36 -15.79
CA ASN A 143 -1.49 5.48 -15.56
C ASN A 143 -2.75 5.02 -14.80
N ASN A 144 -3.93 5.13 -15.40
CA ASN A 144 -5.21 4.68 -14.87
C ASN A 144 -5.55 3.22 -15.23
N TRP A 145 -4.81 2.58 -16.14
CA TRP A 145 -5.12 1.24 -16.61
C TRP A 145 -4.41 0.18 -15.78
N LYS A 146 -5.17 -0.77 -15.24
CA LYS A 146 -4.63 -1.94 -14.56
C LYS A 146 -4.97 -3.21 -15.33
N LEU A 147 -3.95 -4.00 -15.65
CA LEU A 147 -4.08 -5.34 -16.20
C LEU A 147 -3.83 -6.38 -15.11
N HIS A 148 -4.69 -7.39 -15.05
CA HIS A 148 -4.60 -8.52 -14.11
C HIS A 148 -4.67 -9.84 -14.89
N LYS A 149 -3.68 -10.72 -14.73
CA LYS A 149 -3.57 -12.02 -15.41
C LYS A 149 -3.26 -13.11 -14.38
N GLY A 150 -3.99 -14.23 -14.43
CA GLY A 150 -3.89 -15.27 -13.41
C GLY A 150 -4.33 -14.79 -12.02
N THR A 151 -4.37 -15.69 -11.05
CA THR A 151 -4.74 -15.33 -9.67
C THR A 151 -4.21 -16.37 -8.70
N ASN A 152 -4.03 -15.97 -7.45
CA ASN A 152 -3.59 -16.86 -6.38
C ASN A 152 -4.79 -17.68 -5.87
N TYR A 153 -4.51 -18.84 -5.25
CA TYR A 153 -5.53 -19.69 -4.61
C TYR A 153 -6.74 -20.04 -5.50
N ASN A 154 -6.51 -20.17 -6.81
CA ASN A 154 -7.55 -20.43 -7.82
C ASN A 154 -8.74 -19.44 -7.75
N GLY A 155 -8.50 -18.20 -7.31
CA GLY A 155 -9.51 -17.15 -7.25
C GLY A 155 -10.47 -17.25 -6.06
N SER A 156 -10.18 -18.10 -5.08
CA SER A 156 -10.99 -18.23 -3.85
C SER A 156 -11.10 -16.91 -3.07
N TRP A 157 -10.17 -15.99 -3.32
CA TRP A 157 -10.06 -14.70 -2.64
C TRP A 157 -10.34 -13.48 -3.54
N ASP A 158 -11.00 -13.67 -4.69
CA ASP A 158 -11.20 -12.64 -5.72
C ASP A 158 -12.56 -11.91 -5.60
N PHE A 159 -13.02 -11.65 -4.37
CA PHE A 159 -14.35 -11.06 -4.11
C PHE A 159 -14.27 -9.75 -3.32
N TRP A 160 -15.43 -9.10 -3.11
CA TRP A 160 -15.58 -7.94 -2.25
C TRP A 160 -16.09 -8.37 -0.86
N TYR A 161 -15.25 -8.22 0.15
CA TYR A 161 -15.52 -8.71 1.51
C TYR A 161 -16.04 -7.59 2.41
N GLY A 162 -17.33 -7.26 2.26
CA GLY A 162 -18.03 -6.28 3.09
C GLY A 162 -18.71 -6.88 4.32
N PRO A 163 -19.26 -6.02 5.20
CA PRO A 163 -19.19 -4.56 5.16
C PRO A 163 -17.82 -4.00 5.57
N SER A 164 -17.60 -2.69 5.41
CA SER A 164 -16.36 -2.03 5.82
C SER A 164 -16.19 -1.88 7.33
N GLY A 165 -17.28 -2.00 8.11
CA GLY A 165 -17.29 -1.69 9.54
C GLY A 165 -17.09 -0.20 9.87
N ARG A 166 -17.20 0.69 8.87
CA ARG A 166 -17.05 2.16 9.03
C ARG A 166 -18.38 2.88 9.31
N GLU A 167 -19.35 2.17 9.86
CA GLU A 167 -20.66 2.75 10.22
C GLU A 167 -20.51 3.66 11.45
N GLY A 168 -21.23 4.78 11.48
CA GLY A 168 -21.26 5.73 12.60
C GLY A 168 -20.77 7.14 12.27
N THR A 169 -20.72 7.99 13.29
CA THR A 169 -20.25 9.37 13.20
C THR A 169 -18.79 9.48 13.62
N TYR A 170 -18.05 10.39 13.01
CA TYR A 170 -16.67 10.63 13.40
C TYR A 170 -16.62 11.44 14.70
N ASP A 171 -16.02 10.87 15.74
CA ASP A 171 -15.93 11.48 17.06
C ASP A 171 -14.75 12.47 17.14
N PHE A 172 -15.07 13.75 17.02
CA PHE A 172 -14.08 14.82 17.12
C PHE A 172 -13.59 15.05 18.56
N ASP A 173 -14.38 14.73 19.57
CA ASP A 173 -13.96 14.86 20.97
C ASP A 173 -12.91 13.80 21.31
N LEU A 174 -13.10 12.57 20.83
CA LEU A 174 -12.11 11.50 20.94
C LEU A 174 -10.83 11.85 20.18
N LEU A 175 -10.95 12.38 18.95
CA LEU A 175 -9.80 12.83 18.16
C LEU A 175 -9.00 13.89 18.93
N ASN A 176 -9.66 14.94 19.42
CA ASN A 176 -9.01 16.06 20.09
C ASN A 176 -8.29 15.66 21.39
N LYS A 177 -8.75 14.58 22.04
CA LYS A 177 -8.13 13.99 23.25
C LYS A 177 -7.03 12.97 22.93
N SER A 178 -6.77 12.68 21.66
CA SER A 178 -5.70 11.75 21.29
C SER A 178 -4.32 12.37 21.50
N TYR A 179 -3.34 11.57 21.91
CA TYR A 179 -1.96 12.01 22.10
C TYR A 179 -1.37 12.69 20.86
N ALA A 180 -1.70 12.18 19.66
CA ALA A 180 -1.25 12.78 18.40
C ALA A 180 -1.85 14.18 18.18
N ALA A 181 -3.16 14.34 18.38
CA ALA A 181 -3.82 15.64 18.19
C ALA A 181 -3.30 16.69 19.18
N GLU A 182 -3.16 16.34 20.46
CA GLU A 182 -2.61 17.26 21.47
C GLU A 182 -1.18 17.69 21.12
N ALA A 183 -0.34 16.76 20.70
CA ALA A 183 1.04 17.03 20.30
C ALA A 183 1.14 17.93 19.05
N ILE A 184 0.35 17.62 18.01
CA ILE A 184 0.32 18.39 16.76
C ILE A 184 -0.28 19.80 16.98
N ASN A 185 -1.26 19.93 17.89
CA ASN A 185 -1.89 21.22 18.19
C ASN A 185 -0.92 22.18 18.91
N LYS A 186 -0.02 21.66 19.76
CA LYS A 186 1.01 22.47 20.45
C LYS A 186 1.97 23.18 19.49
N ILE A 187 2.14 22.67 18.28
CA ILE A 187 2.96 23.30 17.23
C ILE A 187 2.11 24.01 16.16
N SER A 188 0.81 24.20 16.43
CA SER A 188 -0.16 24.88 15.55
C SER A 188 -0.25 24.26 14.15
N LYS A 189 -0.15 22.92 14.05
CA LYS A 189 -0.26 22.18 12.78
C LYS A 189 -1.54 21.34 12.65
N MET A 190 -2.48 21.47 13.60
CA MET A 190 -3.76 20.77 13.53
C MET A 190 -4.69 21.42 12.50
N PRO A 191 -5.25 20.67 11.53
CA PRO A 191 -6.23 21.22 10.59
C PRO A 191 -7.55 21.55 11.28
N SER A 192 -8.36 22.43 10.69
CA SER A 192 -9.71 22.70 11.19
C SER A 192 -10.62 21.49 11.07
N GLN A 193 -11.66 21.41 11.90
CA GLN A 193 -12.66 20.34 11.86
C GLN A 193 -13.28 20.19 10.46
N GLN A 194 -13.64 21.30 9.80
CA GLN A 194 -14.17 21.27 8.43
C GLN A 194 -13.17 20.67 7.44
N LYS A 195 -11.88 21.02 7.58
CA LYS A 195 -10.83 20.50 6.72
C LYS A 195 -10.62 18.99 6.95
N ILE A 196 -10.62 18.55 8.21
CA ILE A 196 -10.55 17.12 8.56
C ILE A 196 -11.71 16.35 7.93
N THR A 197 -12.95 16.86 8.07
CA THR A 197 -14.13 16.25 7.41
C THR A 197 -13.94 16.15 5.90
N SER A 198 -13.48 17.22 5.24
CA SER A 198 -13.28 17.21 3.78
C SER A 198 -12.22 16.21 3.32
N ILE A 199 -11.11 16.07 4.07
CA ILE A 199 -10.03 15.14 3.72
C ILE A 199 -10.51 13.70 3.93
N ARG A 200 -11.24 13.43 5.01
CA ARG A 200 -11.81 12.11 5.28
C ARG A 200 -12.80 11.69 4.20
N ASP A 201 -13.66 12.60 3.77
CA ASP A 201 -14.61 12.33 2.69
C ASP A 201 -13.89 12.05 1.37
N ALA A 202 -12.95 12.92 0.99
CA ALA A 202 -12.16 12.76 -0.24
C ALA A 202 -11.27 11.50 -0.24
N ALA A 203 -10.77 11.06 0.93
CA ALA A 203 -9.97 9.85 1.06
C ALA A 203 -10.82 8.57 1.08
N THR A 204 -12.15 8.69 1.22
CA THR A 204 -13.04 7.53 1.27
C THR A 204 -13.30 7.03 -0.14
N ILE A 205 -12.81 5.83 -0.44
CA ILE A 205 -13.11 5.16 -1.71
C ILE A 205 -14.57 4.74 -1.74
N ARG A 206 -15.28 5.16 -2.78
CA ARG A 206 -16.67 4.81 -3.06
C ARG A 206 -16.72 4.14 -4.43
N CYS A 207 -17.19 2.90 -4.49
CA CYS A 207 -17.46 2.26 -5.77
C CYS A 207 -18.76 2.79 -6.33
N ASN A 208 -18.79 3.14 -7.62
CA ASN A 208 -20.03 3.47 -8.28
C ASN A 208 -20.86 2.19 -8.50
N GLU A 209 -21.94 2.03 -7.73
CA GLU A 209 -22.83 0.87 -7.84
C GLU A 209 -23.59 0.80 -9.15
N SER A 210 -23.70 1.92 -9.87
CA SER A 210 -24.31 1.99 -11.20
C SER A 210 -23.42 1.39 -12.29
N ILE A 211 -22.13 1.15 -12.04
CA ILE A 211 -21.25 0.46 -12.99
C ILE A 211 -21.66 -1.03 -13.05
N PRO A 212 -22.11 -1.53 -14.21
CA PRO A 212 -22.45 -2.94 -14.38
C PRO A 212 -21.21 -3.81 -14.13
N ILE A 213 -21.39 -4.85 -13.34
CA ILE A 213 -20.31 -5.81 -13.11
C ILE A 213 -20.11 -6.61 -14.40
N THR A 214 -18.92 -6.51 -14.99
CA THR A 214 -18.51 -7.38 -16.09
C THR A 214 -17.48 -8.34 -15.56
N GLU A 215 -17.79 -9.63 -15.66
CA GLU A 215 -17.02 -10.70 -15.04
C GLU A 215 -15.57 -10.70 -15.53
N CYS A 216 -14.64 -10.87 -14.59
CA CYS A 216 -13.24 -11.14 -14.88
C CYS A 216 -12.90 -12.56 -14.42
N LYS A 217 -12.43 -13.38 -15.36
CA LYS A 217 -11.93 -14.74 -15.11
C LYS A 217 -10.43 -14.77 -15.39
N PRO A 218 -9.58 -14.33 -14.43
CA PRO A 218 -8.17 -14.09 -14.69
C PRO A 218 -7.39 -15.39 -14.99
N LEU A 219 -7.92 -16.56 -14.61
CA LEU A 219 -7.39 -17.88 -14.98
C LEU A 219 -7.64 -18.24 -16.45
N GLN A 220 -8.60 -17.59 -17.13
CA GLN A 220 -8.95 -17.87 -18.52
C GLN A 220 -8.33 -16.84 -19.47
N ALA A 221 -8.41 -15.55 -19.12
CA ALA A 221 -7.86 -14.46 -19.92
C ALA A 221 -7.47 -13.26 -19.03
N PRO A 222 -6.54 -12.40 -19.48
CA PRO A 222 -6.24 -11.14 -18.81
C PRO A 222 -7.47 -10.24 -18.72
N CYS A 223 -7.58 -9.51 -17.62
CA CYS A 223 -8.61 -8.51 -17.38
C CYS A 223 -8.01 -7.11 -17.37
N LEU A 224 -8.83 -6.12 -17.69
CA LEU A 224 -8.43 -4.72 -17.75
C LEU A 224 -9.43 -3.86 -16.98
N PHE A 225 -8.93 -2.95 -16.16
CA PHE A 225 -9.73 -2.00 -15.37
C PHE A 225 -9.18 -0.59 -15.50
N ASP A 226 -10.07 0.40 -15.46
CA ASP A 226 -9.71 1.80 -15.21
C ASP A 226 -9.82 2.06 -13.71
N ILE A 227 -8.71 2.05 -12.98
CA ILE A 227 -8.72 2.10 -11.51
C ILE A 227 -9.00 3.49 -10.94
N ILE A 228 -9.07 4.52 -11.79
CA ILE A 228 -9.49 5.87 -11.37
C ILE A 228 -11.01 5.95 -11.38
N GLU A 229 -11.66 5.49 -12.46
CA GLU A 229 -13.12 5.49 -12.60
C GLU A 229 -13.80 4.30 -11.90
N ASP A 230 -13.13 3.15 -11.86
CA ASP A 230 -13.57 1.91 -11.24
C ASP A 230 -12.49 1.37 -10.28
N PRO A 231 -12.26 2.03 -9.13
CA PRO A 231 -11.27 1.62 -8.14
C PRO A 231 -11.56 0.25 -7.50
N CYS A 232 -12.73 -0.32 -7.80
CA CYS A 232 -13.21 -1.56 -7.20
C CYS A 232 -13.17 -2.73 -8.18
N GLU A 233 -12.67 -2.51 -9.41
CA GLU A 233 -12.43 -3.56 -10.40
C GLU A 233 -13.70 -4.36 -10.73
N ARG A 234 -14.83 -3.65 -10.90
CA ARG A 234 -16.16 -4.19 -11.20
C ARG A 234 -16.37 -4.46 -12.67
N ARG A 235 -15.84 -3.61 -13.57
CA ARG A 235 -16.07 -3.69 -15.01
C ARG A 235 -14.79 -4.07 -15.74
N ASN A 236 -14.71 -5.34 -16.13
CA ASN A 236 -13.66 -5.80 -17.02
C ASN A 236 -13.82 -5.22 -18.44
N LEU A 237 -12.84 -4.41 -18.87
CA LEU A 237 -12.81 -3.72 -20.16
C LEU A 237 -11.96 -4.43 -21.21
N ALA A 238 -11.45 -5.63 -20.94
CA ALA A 238 -10.47 -6.30 -21.81
C ALA A 238 -10.99 -6.51 -23.26
N ASN A 239 -12.26 -6.86 -23.42
CA ASN A 239 -12.88 -7.04 -24.74
C ASN A 239 -13.18 -5.71 -25.46
N GLU A 240 -13.39 -4.64 -24.70
CA GLU A 240 -13.71 -3.32 -25.25
C GLU A 240 -12.46 -2.53 -25.64
N LYS A 241 -11.32 -2.85 -25.03
CA LYS A 241 -10.04 -2.13 -25.20
C LYS A 241 -8.86 -3.11 -25.43
N PRO A 242 -8.94 -4.00 -26.43
CA PRO A 242 -7.91 -5.00 -26.68
C PRO A 242 -6.53 -4.38 -26.97
N GLU A 243 -6.48 -3.18 -27.54
CA GLU A 243 -5.25 -2.43 -27.79
C GLU A 243 -4.51 -2.05 -26.49
N ILE A 244 -5.25 -1.70 -25.44
CA ILE A 244 -4.68 -1.39 -24.13
C ILE A 244 -4.19 -2.67 -23.46
N VAL A 245 -4.98 -3.75 -23.53
CA VAL A 245 -4.57 -5.07 -23.04
C VAL A 245 -3.24 -5.49 -23.66
N GLN A 246 -3.12 -5.40 -24.99
CA GLN A 246 -1.91 -5.76 -25.71
C GLN A 246 -0.72 -4.88 -25.31
N SER A 247 -0.93 -3.57 -25.14
CA SER A 247 0.10 -2.64 -24.68
C SER A 247 0.63 -3.02 -23.29
N LEU A 248 -0.26 -3.26 -22.31
CA LEU A 248 0.12 -3.62 -20.95
C LEU A 248 0.78 -5.01 -20.89
N LEU A 249 0.33 -5.98 -21.67
CA LEU A 249 0.98 -7.30 -21.78
C LEU A 249 2.38 -7.21 -22.39
N THR A 250 2.58 -6.31 -23.36
CA THR A 250 3.89 -6.06 -23.97
C THR A 250 4.86 -5.50 -22.93
N GLU A 251 4.41 -4.51 -22.14
CA GLU A 251 5.23 -3.94 -21.08
C GLU A 251 5.53 -4.94 -19.96
N LEU A 252 4.54 -5.74 -19.55
CA LEU A 252 4.73 -6.81 -18.57
C LEU A 252 5.78 -7.83 -19.06
N SER A 253 5.74 -8.19 -20.34
CA SER A 253 6.72 -9.10 -20.96
C SER A 253 8.12 -8.46 -21.01
N ARG A 254 8.21 -7.15 -21.29
CA ARG A 254 9.46 -6.40 -21.30
C ARG A 254 10.12 -6.41 -19.92
N VAL A 255 9.35 -6.21 -18.85
CA VAL A 255 9.86 -6.28 -17.47
C VAL A 255 10.25 -7.71 -17.11
N ASN A 256 9.41 -8.69 -17.45
CA ASN A 256 9.70 -10.10 -17.15
C ASN A 256 11.00 -10.60 -17.80
N ALA A 257 11.36 -10.08 -18.97
CA ALA A 257 12.62 -10.41 -19.63
C ALA A 257 13.87 -10.00 -18.84
N THR A 258 13.72 -9.12 -17.84
CA THR A 258 14.80 -8.69 -16.93
C THR A 258 14.74 -9.35 -15.56
N ALA A 259 13.72 -10.20 -15.31
CA ALA A 259 13.52 -10.83 -14.02
C ALA A 259 14.64 -11.85 -13.72
N VAL A 260 15.01 -11.93 -12.45
CA VAL A 260 15.89 -12.97 -11.93
C VAL A 260 15.07 -14.15 -11.42
N PRO A 261 15.57 -15.40 -11.53
CA PRO A 261 14.83 -16.56 -11.04
C PRO A 261 14.47 -16.46 -9.55
N PRO A 262 13.28 -16.92 -9.13
CA PRO A 262 12.91 -16.97 -7.72
C PRO A 262 13.94 -17.76 -6.90
N ASN A 263 14.45 -17.16 -5.83
CA ASN A 263 15.47 -17.79 -4.98
C ASN A 263 14.87 -18.53 -3.77
N ASN A 264 13.69 -19.13 -3.93
CA ASN A 264 13.04 -19.90 -2.87
C ASN A 264 13.89 -21.14 -2.53
N LYS A 265 14.28 -21.28 -1.26
CA LYS A 265 15.05 -22.42 -0.76
C LYS A 265 14.17 -23.33 0.10
N PRO A 266 14.39 -24.65 0.11
CA PRO A 266 13.75 -25.52 1.08
C PRO A 266 14.15 -25.14 2.51
N MET A 267 13.28 -25.45 3.47
CA MET A 267 13.59 -25.25 4.88
C MET A 267 14.87 -26.01 5.25
N ASN A 268 15.83 -25.33 5.88
CA ASN A 268 17.03 -25.98 6.40
C ASN A 268 16.72 -26.57 7.78
N PRO A 269 16.77 -27.91 7.98
CA PRO A 269 16.48 -28.51 9.28
C PRO A 269 17.41 -28.05 10.40
N ALA A 270 18.61 -27.56 10.07
CA ALA A 270 19.52 -26.97 11.06
C ALA A 270 18.98 -25.65 11.62
N ALA A 271 18.03 -24.98 10.97
CA ALA A 271 17.39 -23.77 11.48
C ALA A 271 16.41 -24.02 12.64
N ASP A 272 16.10 -25.29 12.93
CA ASP A 272 15.14 -25.65 13.97
C ASP A 272 15.58 -25.05 15.33
N PRO A 273 14.78 -24.16 15.94
CA PRO A 273 15.11 -23.51 17.19
C PRO A 273 15.46 -24.46 18.33
N LYS A 274 15.04 -25.74 18.27
CA LYS A 274 15.43 -26.73 19.27
C LYS A 274 16.95 -26.90 19.40
N PHE A 275 17.71 -26.63 18.34
CA PHE A 275 19.17 -26.66 18.32
C PHE A 275 19.80 -25.35 18.82
N TRP A 276 19.00 -24.30 19.04
CA TRP A 276 19.44 -22.93 19.31
C TRP A 276 18.78 -22.34 20.55
N GLY A 277 18.71 -23.12 21.63
CA GLY A 277 18.12 -22.65 22.89
C GLY A 277 16.63 -22.31 22.79
N ARG A 278 15.93 -22.90 21.81
CA ARG A 278 14.51 -22.62 21.49
C ARG A 278 14.26 -21.17 21.05
N VAL A 279 15.25 -20.54 20.43
CA VAL A 279 15.18 -19.19 19.86
C VAL A 279 15.59 -19.25 18.39
N TYR A 280 14.91 -18.49 17.52
CA TYR A 280 15.37 -18.29 16.15
C TYR A 280 16.66 -17.46 16.15
N THR A 281 17.71 -17.96 15.51
CA THR A 281 19.02 -17.32 15.47
C THR A 281 19.66 -17.46 14.09
N ASN A 282 20.77 -16.76 13.86
CA ASN A 282 21.64 -16.88 12.68
C ASN A 282 22.42 -18.20 12.70
N PHE A 283 21.69 -19.31 12.65
CA PHE A 283 22.21 -20.68 12.78
C PHE A 283 23.32 -21.05 11.78
N ALA A 284 23.40 -20.36 10.65
CA ALA A 284 24.40 -20.60 9.60
C ALA A 284 25.76 -19.94 9.90
N ASP A 285 25.82 -19.00 10.85
CA ASP A 285 27.07 -18.31 11.25
C ASP A 285 27.79 -19.05 12.38
N PHE A 286 27.20 -20.12 12.91
CA PHE A 286 27.72 -20.88 14.05
C PHE A 286 27.98 -22.33 13.69
N GLU A 287 29.11 -22.87 14.16
CA GLU A 287 29.32 -24.31 14.18
C GLU A 287 28.36 -24.96 15.19
N ARG A 288 27.80 -26.13 14.85
CA ARG A 288 26.89 -26.86 15.76
C ARG A 288 27.60 -27.10 17.08
N LYS A 289 27.00 -26.65 18.18
CA LYS A 289 27.39 -27.12 19.52
C LYS A 289 27.01 -28.60 19.61
N SER A 290 28.03 -29.45 19.69
CA SER A 290 27.93 -30.91 19.86
C SER A 290 27.18 -31.29 21.13
#